data_AF-A0A1C7N7J5-F1
#
_entry.id   AF-A0A1C7N7J5-F1
#
_cell.length_a   1.000
_cell.length_b   1.000
_cell.length_c   1.000
_cell.angle_alpha   90.00
_cell.angle_beta   90.00
_cell.angle_gamma   90.00
#
_symmetry.space_group_name_H-M   'P 1'
#
loop_
_entity.id
_entity.type
_entity.pdbx_description
1 polymer ?
#
loop_
_entity_poly.entity_id
_entity_poly.type
_entity_poly.pdbx_seq_one_letter_code
_entity_poly.pdbx_strand_id
1 'polypeptide(L)'
;MTFTSSLDPPKMSISERRATYPLQERIRLYDPDTMARKLSQTDKQPTKLVVHGVNILNKISLDSDTAMSRIKQRRETHNRVERRRRDNLNTLVNQLSDIVPRTSIEKSGGEKCHRAKVLRYAIEYIQSIQQENNELREQLGLTTNSNMSLLESDSTSSSE
;
A
#
# COMPACT_ATOMS: atom_id res chain seq x y z
N MET A 1 -33.55 22.31 -32.26
CA MET A 1 -32.24 21.73 -31.90
C MET A 1 -31.36 22.85 -31.38
N THR A 2 -31.26 23.01 -30.05
CA THR A 2 -30.41 24.01 -29.40
C THR A 2 -29.04 23.40 -29.14
N PHE A 3 -28.02 23.86 -29.87
CA PHE A 3 -26.64 23.44 -29.65
C PHE A 3 -26.09 24.17 -28.41
N THR A 4 -25.87 23.43 -27.32
CA THR A 4 -25.12 23.94 -26.17
C THR A 4 -23.63 23.87 -26.48
N SER A 5 -23.02 25.00 -26.86
CA SER A 5 -21.58 25.09 -27.01
C SER A 5 -20.92 25.04 -25.63
N SER A 6 -20.33 23.91 -25.29
CA SER A 6 -19.39 23.79 -24.18
C SER A 6 -18.17 24.66 -24.49
N LEU A 7 -18.10 25.84 -23.87
CA LEU A 7 -16.91 26.70 -23.88
C LEU A 7 -15.87 26.09 -22.96
N ASP A 8 -14.94 25.32 -23.53
CA ASP A 8 -13.73 24.94 -22.80
C ASP A 8 -12.93 26.23 -22.49
N PRO A 9 -12.53 26.46 -21.22
CA PRO A 9 -11.82 27.68 -20.86
C PRO A 9 -10.44 27.74 -21.56
N PRO A 10 -9.96 28.95 -21.91
CA PRO A 10 -8.69 29.13 -22.58
C PRO A 10 -7.54 28.52 -21.78
N LYS A 11 -6.65 27.80 -22.47
CA LYS A 11 -5.46 27.16 -21.89
C LYS A 11 -4.41 28.22 -21.54
N MET A 12 -4.61 28.91 -20.41
CA MET A 12 -3.64 29.83 -19.83
C MET A 12 -2.54 29.10 -19.06
N SER A 13 -1.31 29.62 -19.11
CA SER A 13 -0.19 29.15 -18.28
C SER A 13 -0.52 29.28 -16.79
N ILE A 14 0.13 28.46 -15.95
CA ILE A 14 -0.02 28.53 -14.50
C ILE A 14 0.39 29.92 -13.98
N SER A 15 1.39 30.57 -14.59
CA SER A 15 1.79 31.94 -14.24
C SER A 15 0.73 32.97 -14.61
N GLU A 16 0.15 32.85 -15.81
CA GLU A 16 -0.92 33.74 -16.29
C GLU A 16 -2.19 33.60 -15.46
N ARG A 17 -2.58 32.37 -15.11
CA ARG A 17 -3.71 32.11 -14.20
C ARG A 17 -3.50 32.71 -12.81
N ARG A 18 -2.28 32.66 -12.28
CA ARG A 18 -1.96 33.23 -10.97
C ARG A 18 -1.94 34.76 -10.99
N ALA A 19 -1.71 35.36 -12.16
CA ALA A 19 -1.74 36.81 -12.32
C ALA A 19 -3.17 37.38 -12.22
N THR A 20 -4.20 36.56 -12.43
CA THR A 20 -5.62 36.98 -12.31
C THR A 20 -6.14 36.96 -10.86
N TYR A 21 -5.35 36.49 -9.90
CA TYR A 21 -5.78 36.45 -8.49
C TYR A 21 -5.75 37.82 -7.81
N PRO A 22 -6.61 38.03 -6.78
CA PRO A 22 -6.56 39.23 -5.94
C PRO A 22 -5.16 39.49 -5.38
N LEU A 23 -4.83 40.76 -5.16
CA LEU A 23 -3.47 41.19 -4.77
C LEU A 23 -2.96 40.47 -3.51
N GLN A 24 -3.83 40.28 -2.51
CA GLN A 24 -3.52 39.61 -1.25
C GLN A 24 -3.09 38.15 -1.45
N GLU A 25 -3.72 37.45 -2.40
CA GLU A 25 -3.36 36.07 -2.72
C GLU A 25 -2.07 36.00 -3.53
N ARG A 26 -1.84 36.97 -4.43
CA ARG A 26 -0.57 37.06 -5.16
C ARG A 26 0.60 37.29 -4.22
N ILE A 27 0.46 38.19 -3.25
CA ILE A 27 1.50 38.43 -2.23
C ILE A 27 1.84 37.12 -1.53
N ARG A 28 0.83 36.40 -1.01
CA ARG A 28 1.04 35.09 -0.35
C ARG A 28 1.73 34.04 -1.23
N LEU A 29 1.39 34.02 -2.53
CA LEU A 29 1.97 33.07 -3.50
C LEU A 29 3.41 33.42 -3.89
N TYR A 30 3.77 34.70 -3.82
CA TYR A 30 5.10 35.24 -4.13
C TYR A 30 5.80 35.77 -2.88
N ASP A 31 5.54 35.16 -1.72
CA ASP A 31 6.29 35.47 -0.51
C ASP A 31 7.75 35.02 -0.68
N PRO A 32 8.71 35.75 -0.10
CA PRO A 32 10.13 35.45 -0.23
C PRO A 32 10.48 34.02 0.21
N ASP A 33 9.83 33.51 1.26
CA ASP A 33 10.04 32.15 1.76
C ASP A 33 9.53 31.06 0.81
N THR A 34 8.36 31.26 0.19
CA THR A 34 7.80 30.32 -0.79
C THR A 34 8.58 30.37 -2.10
N MET A 35 9.06 31.54 -2.52
CA MET A 35 9.96 31.66 -3.68
C MET A 35 11.32 31.01 -3.44
N ALA A 36 11.92 31.19 -2.25
CA ALA A 36 13.19 30.54 -1.87
C ALA A 36 13.08 29.01 -1.84
N ARG A 37 11.97 28.46 -1.32
CA ARG A 37 11.68 27.02 -1.38
C ARG A 37 11.48 26.51 -2.81
N LYS A 38 10.88 27.32 -3.68
CA LYS A 38 10.68 26.93 -5.08
C LYS A 38 12.00 26.95 -5.85
N LEU A 39 12.89 27.90 -5.55
CA LEU A 39 14.24 27.98 -6.11
C LEU A 39 15.08 26.76 -5.72
N SER A 40 15.05 26.36 -4.44
CA SER A 40 15.73 25.15 -3.98
C SER A 40 15.12 23.84 -4.51
N GLN A 41 13.85 23.85 -4.95
CA GLN A 41 13.25 22.74 -5.70
C GLN A 41 13.67 22.73 -7.17
N THR A 42 13.83 23.90 -7.81
CA THR A 42 14.30 23.99 -9.21
C THR A 42 15.77 23.64 -9.36
N ASP A 43 16.59 23.79 -8.32
CA ASP A 43 17.99 23.37 -8.30
C ASP A 43 18.20 21.85 -8.49
N LYS A 44 17.11 21.06 -8.45
CA LYS A 44 17.17 19.61 -8.71
C LYS A 44 17.07 19.23 -10.19
N GLN A 45 16.82 20.15 -11.14
CA GLN A 45 16.93 19.88 -12.58
C GLN A 45 17.29 21.14 -13.38
N PRO A 46 18.31 21.11 -14.27
CA PRO A 46 18.68 22.30 -15.03
C PRO A 46 17.64 22.60 -16.11
N THR A 47 17.04 23.79 -16.04
CA THR A 47 16.24 24.39 -17.11
C THR A 47 17.18 24.77 -18.26
N LYS A 48 16.85 24.28 -19.46
CA LYS A 48 17.50 24.53 -20.76
C LYS A 48 18.38 25.79 -20.82
N LEU A 49 19.69 25.61 -21.02
CA LEU A 49 20.68 26.69 -21.15
C LEU A 49 21.11 26.80 -22.61
N VAL A 50 20.84 27.95 -23.23
CA VAL A 50 21.13 28.24 -24.64
C VAL A 50 22.15 29.37 -24.73
N VAL A 51 23.19 29.19 -25.54
CA VAL A 51 24.23 30.19 -25.83
C VAL A 51 24.47 30.21 -27.33
N HIS A 52 24.48 31.40 -27.95
CA HIS A 52 24.61 31.60 -29.40
C HIS A 52 23.62 30.75 -30.25
N GLY A 53 22.37 30.65 -29.79
CA GLY A 53 21.34 29.86 -30.48
C GLY A 53 21.50 28.34 -30.36
N VAL A 54 22.54 27.86 -29.67
CA VAL A 54 22.78 26.43 -29.44
C VAL A 54 22.41 26.08 -27.99
N ASN A 55 21.54 25.09 -27.83
CA ASN A 55 21.23 24.53 -26.52
C ASN A 55 22.41 23.65 -26.06
N ILE A 56 23.19 24.14 -25.11
CA ILE A 56 24.37 23.43 -24.59
C ILE A 56 23.96 22.23 -23.74
N LEU A 57 22.76 22.30 -23.16
CA LEU A 57 22.14 21.15 -22.51
C LEU A 57 21.39 20.33 -23.55
N ASN A 58 22.12 19.58 -24.37
CA ASN A 58 21.56 18.59 -25.28
C ASN A 58 20.94 17.42 -24.49
N LYS A 59 19.84 17.67 -23.78
CA LYS A 59 18.96 16.64 -23.22
C LYS A 59 17.96 16.31 -24.30
N ILE A 60 18.37 15.39 -25.16
CA ILE A 60 17.52 14.72 -26.13
C ILE A 60 16.28 14.21 -25.37
N SER A 61 15.10 14.68 -25.77
CA SER A 61 13.79 14.30 -25.19
C SER A 61 13.47 12.80 -25.28
N LEU A 62 14.29 12.02 -25.98
CA LEU A 62 14.23 10.55 -26.04
C LEU A 62 14.47 9.89 -24.68
N ASP A 63 15.31 10.48 -23.81
CA ASP A 63 15.57 9.89 -22.49
C ASP A 63 14.39 10.11 -21.52
N SER A 64 13.56 11.14 -21.73
CA SER A 64 12.35 11.35 -20.92
C SER A 64 11.26 10.33 -21.24
N ASP A 65 10.94 10.12 -22.52
CA ASP A 65 9.92 9.12 -22.90
C ASP A 65 10.42 7.69 -22.72
N THR A 66 11.69 7.42 -22.99
CA THR A 66 12.30 6.11 -22.75
C THR A 66 12.46 5.83 -21.25
N ALA A 67 12.84 6.81 -20.43
CA ALA A 67 12.86 6.64 -18.97
C ALA A 67 11.45 6.52 -18.39
N MET A 68 10.48 7.30 -18.87
CA MET A 68 9.07 7.16 -18.47
C MET A 68 8.52 5.79 -18.85
N SER A 69 8.87 5.27 -20.03
CA SER A 69 8.50 3.92 -20.48
C SER A 69 9.13 2.83 -19.60
N ARG A 70 10.43 2.95 -19.27
CA ARG A 70 11.11 2.03 -18.33
C ARG A 70 10.50 2.08 -16.92
N ILE A 71 10.16 3.27 -16.42
CA ILE A 71 9.50 3.44 -15.12
C ILE A 71 8.10 2.81 -15.14
N LYS A 72 7.35 2.99 -16.23
CA LYS A 72 6.03 2.39 -16.43
C LYS A 72 6.12 0.86 -16.45
N GLN A 73 7.06 0.30 -17.21
CA GLN A 73 7.29 -1.14 -17.26
C GLN A 73 7.67 -1.73 -15.90
N ARG A 74 8.51 -1.02 -15.12
CA ARG A 74 8.86 -1.41 -13.75
C ARG A 74 7.64 -1.40 -12.84
N ARG A 75 6.79 -0.38 -12.93
CA ARG A 75 5.53 -0.28 -12.18
C ARG A 75 4.54 -1.38 -12.58
N GLU A 76 4.40 -1.67 -13.87
CA GLU A 76 3.53 -2.74 -14.37
C GLU A 76 3.97 -4.11 -13.87
N THR A 77 5.28 -4.39 -13.93
CA THR A 77 5.85 -5.63 -13.42
C THR A 77 5.60 -5.77 -11.92
N HIS A 78 5.85 -4.71 -11.15
CA HIS A 78 5.57 -4.68 -9.72
C HIS A 78 4.07 -4.92 -9.43
N ASN A 79 3.18 -4.22 -10.13
CA ASN A 79 1.73 -4.37 -9.96
C ASN A 79 1.25 -5.78 -10.30
N ARG A 80 1.84 -6.41 -11.31
CA ARG A 80 1.55 -7.81 -11.68
C ARG A 80 1.97 -8.76 -10.57
N VAL A 81 3.16 -8.58 -10.00
CA VAL A 81 3.65 -9.40 -8.89
C VAL A 81 2.77 -9.23 -7.65
N GLU A 82 2.44 -8.00 -7.28
CA GLU A 82 1.59 -7.73 -6.13
C GLU A 82 0.16 -8.26 -6.32
N ARG A 83 -0.38 -8.19 -7.54
CA ARG A 83 -1.67 -8.83 -7.84
C ARG A 83 -1.61 -10.34 -7.60
N ARG A 84 -0.61 -11.03 -8.16
CA ARG A 84 -0.41 -12.48 -7.91
C ARG A 84 -0.25 -12.80 -6.44
N ARG A 85 0.48 -11.97 -5.68
CA ARG A 85 0.65 -12.15 -4.23
C ARG A 85 -0.70 -12.04 -3.50
N ARG A 86 -1.52 -11.04 -3.85
CA ARG A 86 -2.87 -10.88 -3.28
C ARG A 86 -3.80 -12.02 -3.67
N ASP A 87 -3.73 -12.50 -4.90
CA ASP A 87 -4.55 -13.62 -5.37
C ASP A 87 -4.20 -14.92 -4.63
N ASN A 88 -2.91 -15.18 -4.40
CA ASN A 88 -2.45 -16.30 -3.58
C ASN A 88 -2.96 -16.17 -2.13
N LEU A 89 -2.77 -15.01 -1.50
CA LEU A 89 -3.27 -14.77 -0.13
C LEU A 89 -4.78 -14.98 -0.04
N ASN A 90 -5.54 -14.46 -1.00
CA ASN A 90 -7.00 -14.65 -1.04
C ASN A 90 -7.37 -16.13 -1.21
N THR A 91 -6.63 -16.87 -2.04
CA THR A 91 -6.83 -18.32 -2.22
C THR A 91 -6.61 -19.07 -0.90
N LEU A 92 -5.53 -18.78 -0.17
CA LEU A 92 -5.25 -19.39 1.14
C LEU A 92 -6.35 -19.09 2.16
N VAL A 93 -6.84 -17.84 2.21
CA VAL A 93 -7.93 -17.46 3.12
C VAL A 93 -9.23 -18.18 2.75
N ASN A 94 -9.53 -18.32 1.46
CA ASN A 94 -10.73 -19.04 1.01
C ASN A 94 -10.66 -20.53 1.36
N GLN A 95 -9.51 -21.18 1.09
CA GLN A 95 -9.29 -22.59 1.48
C GLN A 95 -9.46 -22.79 2.98
N LEU A 96 -8.90 -21.89 3.80
CA LEU A 96 -9.07 -21.93 5.24
C LEU A 96 -10.56 -21.79 5.64
N SER A 97 -11.30 -20.92 4.96
CA SER A 97 -12.74 -20.71 5.24
C SER A 97 -13.62 -21.91 4.90
N ASP A 98 -13.15 -22.80 4.02
CA ASP A 98 -13.90 -24.01 3.62
C ASP A 98 -13.64 -25.18 4.59
N ILE A 99 -12.45 -25.24 5.19
CA ILE A 99 -12.08 -26.29 6.16
C ILE A 99 -12.68 -26.01 7.54
N VAL A 100 -12.86 -24.74 7.89
CA VAL A 100 -13.33 -24.33 9.22
C VAL A 100 -14.85 -24.47 9.36
N PRO A 101 -15.37 -25.15 10.40
CA PRO A 101 -16.81 -25.34 10.61
C PRO A 101 -17.59 -24.00 10.71
N ARG A 102 -18.61 -23.86 9.87
CA ARG A 102 -19.27 -22.59 9.49
C ARG A 102 -20.32 -22.02 10.45
N THR A 103 -20.41 -22.46 11.70
CA THR A 103 -21.61 -22.27 12.56
C THR A 103 -21.99 -20.82 12.90
N SER A 104 -21.27 -19.78 12.45
CA SER A 104 -21.69 -18.38 12.63
C SER A 104 -21.26 -17.38 11.54
N ILE A 105 -20.91 -17.84 10.33
CA ILE A 105 -20.40 -16.96 9.26
C ILE A 105 -21.50 -16.22 8.47
N GLU A 106 -22.76 -16.69 8.51
CA GLU A 106 -23.83 -16.16 7.64
C GLU A 106 -24.45 -14.81 8.03
N LYS A 107 -24.28 -14.31 9.26
CA LYS A 107 -25.16 -13.21 9.76
C LYS A 107 -24.66 -11.77 9.60
N SER A 108 -23.54 -11.47 8.97
CA SER A 108 -23.15 -10.06 8.79
C SER A 108 -22.37 -9.82 7.50
N GLY A 109 -23.08 -9.23 6.56
CA GLY A 109 -22.64 -8.95 5.21
C GLY A 109 -21.41 -8.05 5.10
N GLY A 110 -20.80 -8.15 3.92
CA GLY A 110 -19.71 -7.32 3.43
C GLY A 110 -18.37 -8.06 3.43
N GLU A 111 -17.76 -8.17 2.24
CA GLU A 111 -16.48 -8.83 1.92
C GLU A 111 -15.29 -8.46 2.84
N LYS A 112 -15.43 -7.43 3.68
CA LYS A 112 -14.42 -6.97 4.64
C LYS A 112 -14.51 -7.68 6.00
N CYS A 113 -15.62 -8.35 6.31
CA CYS A 113 -15.85 -9.04 7.58
C CYS A 113 -15.24 -10.45 7.64
N HIS A 114 -14.92 -11.06 6.50
CA HIS A 114 -14.62 -12.49 6.45
C HIS A 114 -13.17 -12.86 6.79
N ARG A 115 -12.16 -12.02 6.52
CA ARG A 115 -10.74 -12.41 6.77
C ARG A 115 -10.40 -12.59 8.25
N ALA A 116 -10.68 -11.59 9.07
CA ALA A 116 -10.38 -11.64 10.51
C ALA A 116 -11.20 -12.72 11.22
N LYS A 117 -12.47 -12.90 10.84
CA LYS A 117 -13.33 -13.95 11.39
C LYS A 117 -12.85 -15.35 11.03
N VAL A 118 -12.50 -15.60 9.77
CA VAL A 118 -11.95 -16.90 9.32
C VAL A 118 -10.69 -17.24 10.11
N LEU A 119 -9.79 -16.28 10.36
CA LEU A 119 -8.62 -16.52 11.18
C LEU A 119 -8.97 -16.87 12.64
N ARG A 120 -9.95 -16.19 13.23
CA ARG A 120 -10.39 -16.49 14.62
C ARG A 120 -11.00 -17.89 14.72
N TYR A 121 -11.92 -18.23 13.83
CA TYR A 121 -12.53 -19.57 13.83
C TYR A 121 -11.53 -20.67 13.51
N ALA A 122 -10.52 -20.41 12.67
CA ALA A 122 -9.44 -21.36 12.43
C ALA A 122 -8.64 -21.66 13.71
N ILE A 123 -8.33 -20.62 14.50
CA ILE A 123 -7.63 -20.80 15.77
C ILE A 123 -8.48 -21.62 16.74
N GLU A 124 -9.76 -21.25 16.91
CA GLU A 124 -10.70 -21.95 17.79
C GLU A 124 -10.86 -23.43 17.37
N TYR A 125 -10.99 -23.70 16.06
CA TYR A 125 -11.14 -25.05 15.54
C TYR A 125 -9.88 -25.92 15.72
N ILE A 126 -8.69 -25.35 15.53
CA ILE A 126 -7.44 -26.06 15.81
C ILE A 126 -7.34 -26.41 17.29
N GLN A 127 -7.69 -25.49 18.19
CA GLN A 127 -7.69 -25.74 19.63
C GLN A 127 -8.69 -26.84 20.01
N SER A 128 -9.90 -26.83 19.44
CA SER A 128 -10.90 -27.88 19.72
C SER A 128 -10.43 -29.25 19.23
N ILE A 129 -9.85 -29.33 18.03
CA ILE A 129 -9.31 -30.60 17.50
C ILE A 129 -8.12 -31.09 18.33
N GLN A 130 -7.26 -30.20 18.83
CA GLN A 130 -6.15 -30.58 19.70
C GLN A 130 -6.65 -31.14 21.02
N GLN A 131 -7.67 -30.51 21.62
CA GLN A 131 -8.30 -31.01 22.84
C GLN A 131 -8.95 -32.38 22.61
N GLU A 132 -9.77 -32.53 21.56
CA GLU A 132 -10.42 -33.80 21.21
C GLU A 132 -9.40 -34.92 20.96
N ASN A 133 -8.32 -34.63 20.25
CA ASN A 133 -7.24 -35.61 20.05
C ASN A 133 -6.56 -36.01 21.37
N ASN A 134 -6.38 -35.08 22.31
CA ASN A 134 -5.82 -35.41 23.62
C ASN A 134 -6.76 -36.32 24.42
N GLU A 135 -8.05 -35.98 24.46
CA GLU A 135 -9.07 -36.80 25.11
C GLU A 135 -9.15 -38.21 24.51
N LEU A 136 -9.12 -38.34 23.18
CA LEU A 136 -9.06 -39.64 22.50
C LEU A 136 -7.77 -40.41 22.80
N ARG A 137 -6.62 -39.73 22.88
CA ARG A 137 -5.34 -40.36 23.25
C ARG A 137 -5.33 -40.85 24.70
N GLU A 138 -5.97 -40.11 25.61
CA GLU A 138 -6.19 -40.54 26.99
C GLU A 138 -7.08 -41.78 27.05
N GLN A 139 -8.19 -41.80 26.30
CA GLN A 139 -9.09 -42.96 26.21
C GLN A 139 -8.41 -44.20 25.63
N LEU A 140 -7.45 -44.02 24.71
CA LEU A 140 -6.67 -45.11 24.12
C LEU A 140 -5.44 -45.51 24.95
N GLY A 141 -5.19 -44.86 26.10
CA GLY A 141 -4.04 -45.16 26.96
C GLY A 141 -2.67 -44.81 26.35
N LEU A 142 -2.64 -43.95 25.32
CA LEU A 142 -1.44 -43.57 24.56
C LEU A 142 -0.80 -42.27 25.10
N THR A 143 -0.93 -42.00 26.40
CA THR A 143 -0.43 -40.78 27.04
C THR A 143 1.10 -40.75 27.07
N THR A 144 1.72 -40.31 25.98
CA THR A 144 3.14 -39.93 26.00
C THR A 144 3.25 -38.56 26.64
N ASN A 145 3.81 -38.50 27.86
CA ASN A 145 4.24 -37.28 28.53
C ASN A 145 5.09 -36.42 27.58
N SER A 146 4.49 -35.42 26.95
CA SER A 146 5.18 -34.48 26.05
C SER A 146 4.83 -33.03 26.40
N ASN A 147 4.65 -32.75 27.69
CA ASN A 147 4.42 -31.41 28.25
C ASN A 147 5.38 -31.10 29.42
N MET A 148 6.64 -31.52 29.34
CA MET A 148 7.72 -31.05 30.22
C MET A 148 8.86 -30.49 29.37
N SER A 149 8.74 -29.24 28.88
CA SER A 149 9.91 -28.52 28.35
C SER A 149 9.76 -26.99 28.20
N LEU A 150 8.67 -26.32 28.63
CA LEU A 150 8.54 -24.90 28.23
C LEU A 150 7.95 -23.91 29.23
N LEU A 151 8.03 -24.19 30.53
CA LEU A 151 7.71 -23.20 31.56
C LEU A 151 8.54 -23.41 32.83
N GLU A 152 9.85 -23.12 32.80
CA GLU A 152 10.61 -22.73 34.01
C GLU A 152 11.99 -22.18 33.63
N SER A 153 12.07 -20.88 33.31
CA SER A 153 13.30 -20.09 33.42
C SER A 153 12.95 -18.59 33.42
N ASP A 154 12.40 -18.10 34.53
CA ASP A 154 12.73 -16.75 35.03
C ASP A 154 12.06 -16.52 36.40
N SER A 155 12.65 -17.13 37.44
CA SER A 155 12.44 -16.69 38.82
C SER A 155 13.44 -17.34 39.78
N THR A 156 14.67 -16.81 39.82
CA THR A 156 15.55 -16.79 41.02
C THR A 156 16.40 -15.52 40.88
N SER A 157 15.97 -14.39 41.43
CA SER A 157 16.25 -13.92 42.80
C SER A 157 17.74 -13.73 43.10
N SER A 158 18.03 -12.50 43.53
CA SER A 158 19.20 -11.98 44.26
C SER A 158 20.02 -12.97 45.10
N SER A 159 21.33 -12.69 45.12
CA SER A 159 22.39 -12.87 46.14
C SER A 159 23.70 -13.12 45.36
N GLU A 160 24.80 -12.38 45.47
CA GLU A 160 25.42 -11.50 46.48
C GLU A 160 26.06 -10.26 45.83
#